data_AF-A0A8T6NJ24-F1
#
_entry.id   AF-A0A8T6NJ24-F1
#
_cell.length_a   1.000
_cell.length_b   1.000
_cell.length_c   1.000
_cell.angle_alpha   90.00
_cell.angle_beta   90.00
_cell.angle_gamma   90.00
#
_symmetry.space_group_name_H-M   'P 1'
#
loop_
_entity.id
_entity.type
_entity.pdbx_description
1 polymer ?
#
loop_
_entity_poly.entity_id
_entity_poly.type
_entity_poly.pdbx_seq_one_letter_code
_entity_poly.pdbx_strand_id
1 'polypeptide(L)'
;MLRTKSIWVIHNPVKRAIWCSKSDCPKLGRKEVYDVVLDETEENADGELEQIIKLGVTAEAEIDESKIVKKVRRVSEPTVKHHSLGVVAAFRSKRRALRFLDEHFKNNQDQSPDSLELTEIKLTT
;
A
#
# COMPACT_ATOMS: atom_id res chain seq x y z
N MET A 1 38.31 6.27 24.21
CA MET A 1 37.39 5.34 23.53
C MET A 1 36.22 6.12 22.94
N LEU A 2 36.15 6.27 21.62
CA LEU A 2 34.95 6.82 20.96
C LEU A 2 33.82 5.78 21.08
N ARG A 3 32.75 6.11 21.80
CA ARG A 3 31.52 5.30 21.78
C ARG A 3 31.00 5.31 20.35
N THR A 4 31.09 4.19 19.65
CA THR A 4 30.40 3.99 18.37
C THR A 4 28.93 4.34 18.55
N LYS A 5 28.43 5.30 17.78
CA LYS A 5 27.01 5.66 17.82
C LYS A 5 26.25 4.53 17.12
N SER A 6 25.41 3.80 17.86
CA SER A 6 24.54 2.78 17.26
C SER A 6 23.11 3.30 17.10
N ILE A 7 22.45 2.89 16.02
CA ILE A 7 21.00 3.05 15.82
C ILE A 7 20.37 1.66 15.86
N TRP A 8 19.30 1.53 16.61
CA TRP A 8 18.50 0.32 16.76
C TRP A 8 17.27 0.46 15.89
N VAL A 9 17.17 -0.37 14.85
CA VAL A 9 16.11 -0.32 13.86
C VAL A 9 15.22 -1.55 14.02
N ILE A 10 13.92 -1.32 14.10
CA ILE A 10 12.90 -2.36 14.11
C ILE A 10 12.33 -2.45 12.71
N HIS A 11 12.34 -3.62 12.11
CA HIS A 11 11.86 -3.82 10.74
C HIS A 11 11.15 -5.15 10.55
N ASN A 12 10.31 -5.26 9.52
CA ASN A 12 9.71 -6.50 9.08
C ASN A 12 10.59 -7.15 7.98
N PRO A 13 11.15 -8.36 8.19
CA PRO A 13 12.07 -9.02 7.27
C PRO A 13 11.33 -9.66 6.08
N VAL A 14 10.01 -9.78 6.12
CA VAL A 14 9.18 -10.22 4.98
C VAL A 14 8.90 -9.02 4.07
N LYS A 15 8.84 -7.80 4.63
CA LYS A 15 8.81 -6.52 3.89
C LYS A 15 10.23 -6.04 3.55
N ARG A 16 11.09 -6.97 3.08
CA ARG A 16 12.48 -6.70 2.67
C ARG A 16 12.53 -5.83 1.42
N ALA A 17 13.36 -4.79 1.46
CA ALA A 17 13.68 -4.01 0.29
C ALA A 17 14.69 -4.76 -0.59
N ILE A 18 14.33 -4.96 -1.86
CA ILE A 18 15.31 -5.27 -2.88
C ILE A 18 15.72 -3.92 -3.45
N TRP A 19 17.00 -3.56 -3.35
CA TRP A 19 17.50 -2.44 -4.13
C TRP A 19 17.56 -2.92 -5.58
N CYS A 20 16.56 -2.52 -6.35
CA CYS A 20 16.41 -2.87 -7.75
C CYS A 20 16.60 -1.62 -8.60
N SER A 21 17.12 -1.80 -9.81
CA SER A 21 17.07 -0.74 -10.82
C SER A 21 15.60 -0.45 -11.16
N LYS A 22 15.29 0.74 -11.69
CA LYS A 22 13.90 1.08 -12.08
C LYS A 22 13.25 0.03 -13.00
N SER A 23 14.04 -0.68 -13.81
CA SER A 23 13.57 -1.75 -14.68
C SER A 23 13.38 -3.09 -13.98
N ASP A 24 14.12 -3.36 -12.90
CA ASP A 24 14.17 -4.67 -12.23
C ASP A 24 13.31 -4.73 -10.95
N CYS A 25 12.64 -3.63 -10.59
CA CYS A 25 11.77 -3.62 -9.42
C CYS A 25 10.46 -4.37 -9.66
N PRO A 26 10.05 -5.29 -8.75
CA PRO A 26 8.75 -5.92 -8.84
C PRO A 26 7.67 -4.85 -8.71
N LYS A 27 6.87 -4.73 -9.77
CA LYS A 27 5.72 -3.83 -9.84
C LYS A 27 4.62 -4.37 -8.92
N LEU A 28 4.58 -3.89 -7.68
CA LEU A 28 3.57 -4.28 -6.70
C LEU A 28 2.29 -3.45 -6.88
N GLY A 29 1.17 -4.16 -7.02
CA GLY A 29 -0.16 -3.58 -7.20
C GLY A 29 -0.44 -3.15 -8.63
N ARG A 30 -1.59 -3.58 -9.17
CA ARG A 30 -2.16 -3.04 -10.40
C ARG A 30 -3.33 -2.14 -9.99
N LYS A 31 -3.38 -0.92 -10.51
CA LYS A 31 -4.57 -0.08 -10.33
C LYS A 31 -5.67 -0.66 -11.22
N GLU A 32 -6.62 -1.32 -10.58
CA GLU A 32 -7.83 -1.81 -11.20
C GLU A 32 -8.84 -0.68 -11.29
N VAL A 33 -9.32 -0.46 -12.50
CA VAL A 33 -10.31 0.56 -12.81
C VAL A 33 -11.44 -0.13 -13.55
N TYR A 34 -12.67 0.30 -13.34
CA TYR A 34 -13.85 -0.30 -13.94
C TYR A 34 -14.54 0.72 -14.84
N ASP A 35 -14.93 0.29 -16.02
CA ASP A 35 -15.97 1.00 -16.75
C ASP A 35 -17.30 0.34 -16.42
N VAL A 36 -18.28 1.17 -16.07
CA VAL A 36 -19.59 0.74 -15.59
C VAL A 36 -20.65 1.33 -16.49
N VAL A 37 -21.50 0.48 -17.04
CA VAL A 37 -22.70 0.87 -17.78
C VAL A 37 -23.89 0.74 -16.83
N LEU A 38 -24.61 1.84 -16.62
CA LEU A 38 -25.80 1.88 -15.76
C LEU A 38 -27.06 1.63 -16.59
N ASP A 39 -28.11 1.16 -15.91
CA ASP A 39 -29.44 0.90 -16.49
C ASP A 39 -30.22 2.19 -16.77
N GLU A 40 -29.75 3.31 -16.23
CA GLU A 40 -30.29 4.65 -16.47
C GLU A 40 -29.88 5.14 -17.87
N THR A 41 -30.82 5.78 -18.58
CA THR A 41 -30.60 6.38 -19.90
C THR A 41 -30.73 7.90 -19.82
N GLU A 42 -29.85 8.62 -20.48
CA GLU A 42 -29.90 10.08 -20.65
C GLU A 42 -30.11 10.44 -22.12
N GLU A 43 -30.87 11.50 -22.37
CA GLU A 43 -31.09 12.02 -23.72
C GLU A 43 -29.84 12.78 -24.16
N ASN A 44 -29.19 12.31 -25.22
CA ASN A 44 -28.01 12.93 -25.79
C ASN A 44 -28.37 14.24 -26.53
N ALA A 45 -27.35 14.99 -26.99
CA ALA A 45 -27.56 16.28 -27.65
C ALA A 45 -28.40 16.19 -28.95
N ASP A 46 -28.55 14.99 -29.50
CA ASP A 46 -29.29 14.69 -30.72
C ASP A 46 -30.71 14.14 -30.44
N GLY A 47 -31.12 14.03 -29.17
CA GLY A 47 -32.47 13.60 -28.76
C GLY A 47 -32.67 12.08 -28.64
N GLU A 48 -31.59 11.29 -28.69
CA GLU A 48 -31.63 9.84 -28.52
C GLU A 48 -31.28 9.42 -27.08
N LEU A 49 -31.98 8.41 -26.56
CA LEU A 49 -31.73 7.86 -25.22
C LEU A 49 -30.50 6.93 -25.25
N GLU A 50 -29.43 7.32 -24.56
CA GLU A 50 -28.21 6.52 -24.42
C GLU A 50 -27.98 6.06 -22.98
N GLN A 51 -27.39 4.88 -22.81
CA GLN A 51 -27.02 4.37 -21.48
C GLN A 51 -25.88 5.19 -20.87
N ILE A 52 -25.97 5.48 -19.56
CA ILE A 52 -24.91 6.20 -18.86
C ILE A 52 -23.68 5.30 -18.71
N ILE A 53 -22.57 5.67 -19.37
CA ILE A 53 -21.28 4.98 -19.28
C ILE A 53 -20.34 5.76 -18.36
N LYS A 54 -20.08 5.24 -17.16
CA LYS A 54 -19.05 5.78 -16.26
C LYS A 54 -17.72 5.08 -16.53
N LEU A 55 -16.79 5.80 -17.13
CA LEU A 55 -15.43 5.32 -17.38
C LEU A 55 -14.54 5.60 -16.16
N GLY A 56 -13.57 4.73 -15.90
CA GLY A 56 -12.50 5.11 -14.97
C GLY A 56 -12.79 4.95 -13.48
N VAL A 57 -13.79 4.15 -13.10
CA VAL A 57 -14.30 4.02 -11.72
C VAL A 57 -13.37 3.17 -10.85
N THR A 58 -13.01 3.63 -9.64
CA THR A 58 -12.26 2.80 -8.66
C THR A 58 -13.21 1.93 -7.82
N ALA A 59 -12.67 0.91 -7.15
CA ALA A 59 -13.47 0.04 -6.28
C ALA A 59 -14.12 0.78 -5.09
N GLU A 60 -13.63 1.97 -4.72
CA GLU A 60 -14.22 2.79 -3.66
C GLU A 60 -15.27 3.80 -4.15
N ALA A 61 -15.57 3.85 -5.45
CA ALA A 61 -16.58 4.77 -5.95
C ALA A 61 -17.98 4.32 -5.50
N GLU A 62 -18.76 5.25 -4.95
CA GLU A 62 -20.16 5.04 -4.58
C GLU A 62 -21.01 4.88 -5.86
N ILE A 63 -21.06 3.66 -6.40
CA ILE A 63 -21.98 3.26 -7.44
C ILE A 63 -22.92 2.23 -6.86
N ASP A 64 -24.22 2.46 -7.04
CA ASP A 64 -25.25 1.49 -6.72
C ASP A 64 -25.09 0.26 -7.63
N GLU A 65 -24.56 -0.83 -7.08
CA GLU A 65 -24.28 -2.06 -7.82
C GLU A 65 -25.54 -2.69 -8.44
N SER A 66 -26.72 -2.39 -7.88
CA SER A 66 -28.00 -2.90 -8.39
C SER A 66 -28.41 -2.30 -9.74
N LYS A 67 -27.80 -1.18 -10.13
CA LYS A 67 -28.06 -0.46 -11.39
C LYS A 67 -27.05 -0.75 -12.49
N ILE A 68 -26.09 -1.65 -12.25
CA ILE A 68 -25.01 -1.96 -13.19
C ILE A 68 -25.47 -3.02 -14.19
N VAL A 69 -25.59 -2.65 -15.46
CA VAL A 69 -25.89 -3.58 -16.57
C VAL A 69 -24.62 -4.28 -17.05
N LYS A 70 -23.48 -3.58 -17.05
CA LYS A 70 -22.20 -4.15 -17.52
C LYS A 70 -21.01 -3.51 -16.79
N LYS A 71 -20.08 -4.34 -16.35
CA LYS A 71 -18.83 -3.93 -15.67
C LYS A 71 -17.63 -4.47 -16.43
N VAL A 72 -16.77 -3.59 -16.94
CA VAL A 72 -15.56 -3.95 -17.68
C VAL A 72 -14.33 -3.56 -16.85
N ARG A 73 -13.52 -4.54 -16.47
CA ARG A 73 -12.29 -4.30 -15.70
C ARG A 73 -11.14 -3.88 -16.63
N ARG A 74 -10.63 -2.66 -16.44
CA ARG A 74 -9.38 -2.17 -17.01
C ARG A 74 -8.26 -2.28 -15.99
N VAL A 75 -7.21 -2.98 -16.40
CA VAL A 75 -5.99 -3.13 -15.60
C VAL A 75 -4.96 -2.17 -16.16
N SER A 76 -4.73 -1.06 -15.45
CA SER A 76 -3.76 -0.04 -15.88
C SER A 76 -2.32 -0.41 -15.51
N GLU A 77 -1.37 0.36 -16.03
CA GLU A 77 0.05 0.23 -15.68
C GLU A 77 0.27 0.37 -14.16
N PRO A 78 1.29 -0.27 -13.59
CA PRO A 78 1.50 -0.27 -12.15
C PRO A 78 1.81 1.15 -11.64
N THR A 79 0.89 1.69 -10.83
CA THR A 79 0.90 3.10 -10.42
C THR A 79 1.54 3.35 -9.05
N VAL A 80 1.92 2.32 -8.29
CA VAL A 80 2.42 2.53 -6.93
C VAL A 80 3.93 2.78 -6.95
N LYS A 81 4.31 4.06 -7.07
CA LYS A 81 5.56 4.53 -6.45
C LYS A 81 5.29 4.58 -4.95
N HIS A 82 5.78 3.61 -4.19
CA HIS A 82 6.47 3.79 -2.90
C HIS A 82 6.72 2.44 -2.25
N HIS A 83 7.97 2.23 -1.86
CA HIS A 83 8.44 1.08 -1.11
C HIS A 83 8.34 1.44 0.38
N SER A 84 7.50 0.75 1.16
CA SER A 84 7.60 0.85 2.62
C SER A 84 8.95 0.26 2.99
N LEU A 85 9.89 1.06 3.48
CA LEU A 85 11.00 0.52 4.24
C LEU A 85 10.34 -0.38 5.29
N GLY A 86 10.67 -1.67 5.33
CA GLY A 86 10.16 -2.57 6.38
C GLY A 86 10.44 -2.04 7.79
N VAL A 87 11.24 -0.97 7.93
CA VAL A 87 11.47 -0.16 9.13
C VAL A 87 10.16 0.39 9.70
N VAL A 88 9.81 -0.12 10.87
CA VAL A 88 8.67 0.32 11.67
C VAL A 88 9.09 1.47 12.60
N ALA A 89 10.29 1.41 13.17
CA ALA A 89 10.82 2.45 14.05
C ALA A 89 12.35 2.40 14.16
N ALA A 90 12.97 3.53 14.55
CA ALA A 90 14.41 3.62 14.78
C ALA A 90 14.73 4.41 16.06
N PHE A 91 15.68 3.92 16.84
CA PHE A 91 16.03 4.48 18.15
C PHE A 91 17.53 4.58 18.35
N ARG A 92 18.00 5.60 19.06
CA ARG A 92 19.40 5.72 19.49
C ARG A 92 19.75 4.83 20.70
N SER A 93 18.76 4.13 21.27
CA SER A 93 18.92 3.32 22.48
C SER A 93 18.18 2.00 22.33
N LYS A 94 18.87 0.89 22.63
CA LYS A 94 18.30 -0.47 22.67
C LYS A 94 17.07 -0.55 23.56
N ARG A 95 17.13 0.08 24.75
CA ARG A 95 16.04 0.04 25.73
C ARG A 95 14.75 0.65 25.18
N ARG A 96 14.86 1.75 24.41
CA ARG A 96 13.69 2.38 23.78
C ARG A 96 13.12 1.51 22.66
N ALA A 97 13.99 0.87 21.87
CA ALA A 97 13.55 -0.05 20.83
C ALA A 97 12.83 -1.29 21.38
N LEU A 98 13.36 -1.90 22.44
CA LEU A 98 12.72 -3.05 23.08
C LEU A 98 11.36 -2.69 23.68
N ARG A 99 11.28 -1.53 24.37
CA ARG A 99 10.00 -1.07 24.92
C ARG A 99 8.96 -0.84 23.81
N PHE A 100 9.38 -0.27 22.67
CA PHE A 100 8.51 -0.13 21.51
C PHE A 100 8.04 -1.49 20.99
N LEU A 101 8.93 -2.50 20.86
CA LEU A 101 8.53 -3.84 20.45
C LEU A 101 7.49 -4.43 21.39
N ASP A 102 7.70 -4.35 22.70
CA ASP A 102 6.76 -4.87 23.69
C ASP A 102 5.39 -4.18 23.60
N GLU A 103 5.36 -2.85 23.50
CA GLU A 103 4.12 -2.08 23.33
C GLU A 103 3.44 -2.40 22.00
N HIS A 104 4.22 -2.52 20.92
CA HIS A 104 3.72 -2.87 19.60
C HIS A 104 3.09 -4.27 19.57
N PHE A 105 3.74 -5.26 20.20
CA PHE A 105 3.17 -6.60 20.30
C PHE A 105 1.89 -6.61 21.13
N LYS A 106 1.85 -5.89 22.27
CA LYS A 106 0.65 -5.78 23.11
C LYS A 106 -0.54 -5.15 22.38
N ASN A 107 -0.30 -4.08 21.62
CA ASN A 107 -1.37 -3.33 20.97
C ASN A 107 -1.89 -4.01 19.70
N ASN A 108 -1.13 -4.95 19.13
CA ASN A 108 -1.47 -5.63 17.88
C ASN A 108 -1.65 -7.15 18.06
N GLN A 109 -1.95 -7.63 19.27
CA GLN A 109 -2.15 -9.07 19.54
C GLN A 109 -3.27 -9.68 18.70
N ASP A 110 -4.31 -8.90 18.39
CA ASP A 110 -5.47 -9.33 17.62
C ASP A 110 -5.27 -9.23 16.10
N GLN A 111 -4.13 -8.68 15.67
CA GLN A 111 -3.77 -8.56 14.25
C GLN A 111 -2.80 -9.68 13.85
N SER A 112 -2.87 -10.09 12.59
CA SER A 112 -1.94 -11.09 12.02
C SER A 112 -0.48 -10.75 12.38
N PRO A 113 0.35 -11.73 12.79
CA PRO A 113 1.64 -11.44 13.38
C PRO A 113 2.58 -10.78 12.38
N ASP A 114 2.83 -9.48 12.55
CA ASP A 114 3.97 -8.83 11.93
C ASP A 114 5.25 -9.45 12.53
N SER A 115 6.02 -10.15 11.71
CA SER A 115 7.34 -10.63 12.10
C SER A 115 8.26 -9.42 12.18
N LEU A 116 8.50 -8.87 13.37
CA LEU A 116 9.40 -7.73 13.57
C LEU A 116 10.75 -8.19 14.12
N GLU A 117 11.82 -7.72 13.49
CA GLU A 117 13.20 -7.96 13.88
C GLU A 117 13.87 -6.66 14.35
N LEU A 118 14.77 -6.79 15.33
CA LEU A 118 15.58 -5.68 15.84
C LEU A 118 17.02 -5.81 15.29
N THR A 119 17.50 -4.77 14.61
CA THR A 119 18.86 -4.72 14.06
C THR A 119 19.64 -3.55 14.65
N GLU A 120 20.88 -3.80 15.05
CA GLU A 120 21.83 -2.75 15.47
C GLU A 120 22.66 -2.30 14.26
N ILE A 121 22.52 -1.03 13.89
CA ILE A 121 23.35 -0.37 12.89
C ILE A 121 24.44 0.42 13.61
N LYS A 122 25.68 -0.01 13.47
CA LYS A 122 26.84 0.70 14.01
C LYS A 122 27.25 1.81 13.04
N LEU A 123 27.23 3.06 13.50
CA LEU A 123 27.73 4.19 12.72
C LEU A 123 29.25 4.25 12.86
N THR A 124 29.94 3.97 11.76
CA THR A 124 31.35 4.31 11.60
C THR A 124 31.46 5.78 11.21
N THR A 125 31.96 6.62 12.12
CA THR A 125 32.45 7.97 11.82
C THR A 125 33.94 7.91 11.55
#